data_AF-A0AA49JM29-F1
#
_entry.id   AF-A0AA49JM29-F1
#
_cell.length_a   1.000
_cell.length_b   1.000
_cell.length_c   1.000
_cell.angle_alpha   90.00
_cell.angle_beta   90.00
_cell.angle_gamma   90.00
#
_symmetry.space_group_name_H-M   'P 1'
#
loop_
_entity.id
_entity.type
_entity.pdbx_description
1 polymer ?
#
loop_
_entity_poly.entity_id
_entity_poly.type
_entity_poly.pdbx_seq_one_letter_code
_entity_poly.pdbx_strand_id
1 'polypeptide(L)'
;MEMSKLSQPVNFKDLDLEDMIDYSFINFNDIFINKKNRPLYKGRFIFFDVNCKFKNFTLSKPERFLHIISIENRNEYKIYPCNNDMSYAMCPSKCSINKALLEFKIINRVECIYRLSRIHWIPEIIMLANDNDANIMQWLQSTRNEKGNIIYKQFIRYECGIDDYIIILEDDKKKGIYRFITAFPIFLKRHKTQYAKAYMKYKKT
;
A
#
# COMPACT_ATOMS: atom_id res chain seq x y z
N MET A 1 3.36 19.23 17.44
CA MET A 1 3.47 18.13 16.46
C MET A 1 2.25 18.27 15.56
N GLU A 2 2.44 18.44 14.26
CA GLU A 2 1.32 18.57 13.32
C GLU A 2 0.50 17.27 13.34
N MET A 3 -0.82 17.40 13.38
CA MET A 3 -1.73 16.25 13.38
C MET A 3 -1.93 15.74 11.96
N SER A 4 -1.91 14.42 11.81
CA SER A 4 -2.20 13.76 10.54
C SER A 4 -3.60 14.15 10.04
N LYS A 5 -3.70 14.37 8.73
CA LYS A 5 -4.97 14.61 8.02
C LYS A 5 -5.65 13.32 7.60
N LEU A 6 -4.97 12.18 7.76
CA LEU A 6 -5.53 10.87 7.49
C LEU A 6 -6.45 10.45 8.62
N SER A 7 -7.48 9.69 8.29
CA SER A 7 -8.38 9.16 9.31
C SER A 7 -7.66 8.13 10.20
N GLN A 8 -8.21 7.86 11.38
CA GLN A 8 -7.57 6.95 12.32
C GLN A 8 -7.55 5.51 11.75
N PRO A 9 -6.48 4.72 12.02
CA PRO A 9 -6.44 3.32 11.65
C PRO A 9 -7.70 2.57 12.11
N VAL A 10 -8.21 1.67 11.26
CA VAL A 10 -9.38 0.85 11.60
C VAL A 10 -9.08 0.01 12.83
N ASN A 11 -9.97 0.08 13.80
CA ASN A 11 -9.91 -0.75 14.99
C ASN A 11 -10.69 -2.04 14.75
N PHE A 12 -9.98 -3.17 14.69
CA PHE A 12 -10.55 -4.50 14.48
C PHE A 12 -10.87 -5.22 15.78
N LYS A 13 -11.27 -4.49 16.82
CA LYS A 13 -11.61 -5.09 18.10
C LYS A 13 -12.66 -6.18 17.89
N ASP A 14 -12.46 -7.31 18.55
CA ASP A 14 -13.39 -8.43 18.61
C ASP A 14 -13.60 -9.19 17.27
N LEU A 15 -12.77 -8.93 16.25
CA LEU A 15 -12.73 -9.71 15.00
C LEU A 15 -11.55 -10.69 15.01
N ASP A 16 -11.72 -11.84 14.37
CA ASP A 16 -10.58 -12.70 14.04
C ASP A 16 -9.87 -12.22 12.76
N LEU A 17 -8.73 -12.81 12.45
CA LEU A 17 -7.91 -12.37 11.32
C LEU A 17 -8.62 -12.53 9.96
N GLU A 18 -9.43 -13.56 9.77
CA GLU A 18 -10.13 -13.78 8.50
C GLU A 18 -11.24 -12.75 8.32
N ASP A 19 -12.01 -12.51 9.39
CA ASP A 19 -13.05 -11.47 9.44
C ASP A 19 -12.46 -10.07 9.23
N MET A 20 -11.29 -9.78 9.80
CA MET A 20 -10.57 -8.52 9.56
C MET A 20 -10.26 -8.31 8.08
N ILE A 21 -9.78 -9.35 7.41
CA ILE A 21 -9.39 -9.30 6.00
C ILE A 21 -10.65 -9.15 5.13
N ASP A 22 -11.72 -9.87 5.44
CA ASP A 22 -12.99 -9.80 4.73
C ASP A 22 -13.65 -8.43 4.85
N TYR A 23 -13.78 -7.93 6.08
CA TYR A 23 -14.27 -6.58 6.35
C TYR A 23 -13.47 -5.53 5.57
N SER A 24 -12.15 -5.62 5.64
CA SER A 24 -11.25 -4.67 4.96
C SER A 24 -11.37 -4.77 3.44
N PHE A 25 -11.58 -5.96 2.89
CA PHE A 25 -11.76 -6.15 1.46
C PHE A 25 -13.08 -5.59 0.97
N ILE A 26 -14.17 -5.78 1.71
CA ILE A 26 -15.48 -5.19 1.40
C ILE A 26 -15.37 -3.67 1.38
N ASN A 27 -14.80 -3.08 2.43
CA ASN A 27 -14.61 -1.64 2.51
C ASN A 27 -13.70 -1.12 1.39
N PHE A 28 -12.56 -1.78 1.15
CA PHE A 28 -11.64 -1.40 0.07
C PHE A 28 -12.30 -1.49 -1.31
N ASN A 29 -13.14 -2.50 -1.53
CA ASN A 29 -13.91 -2.61 -2.76
C ASN A 29 -14.81 -1.40 -2.95
N ASP A 30 -15.51 -0.96 -1.91
CA ASP A 30 -16.43 0.18 -2.03
C ASP A 30 -15.69 1.50 -2.23
N ILE A 31 -14.61 1.77 -1.51
CA ILE A 31 -13.93 3.07 -1.53
C ILE A 31 -12.91 3.23 -2.67
N PHE A 32 -12.39 2.13 -3.23
CA PHE A 32 -11.28 2.17 -4.20
C PHE A 32 -11.53 1.38 -5.47
N ILE A 33 -12.28 0.27 -5.42
CA ILE A 33 -12.51 -0.56 -6.62
C ILE A 33 -13.84 -0.18 -7.30
N ASN A 34 -14.86 0.22 -6.55
CA ASN A 34 -16.15 0.64 -7.11
C ASN A 34 -15.97 1.84 -8.03
N LYS A 35 -16.42 1.74 -9.28
CA LYS A 35 -16.24 2.80 -10.29
C LYS A 35 -16.84 4.15 -9.88
N LYS A 36 -17.89 4.15 -9.04
CA LYS A 36 -18.56 5.38 -8.59
C LYS A 36 -17.73 6.17 -7.57
N ASN A 37 -17.03 5.45 -6.68
CA ASN A 37 -16.32 6.04 -5.54
C ASN A 37 -14.80 6.09 -5.75
N ARG A 38 -14.29 5.34 -6.73
CA ARG A 38 -12.86 5.22 -7.00
C ARG A 38 -12.23 6.60 -7.25
N PRO A 39 -11.16 6.97 -6.52
CA PRO A 39 -10.48 8.24 -6.74
C PRO A 39 -9.76 8.24 -8.08
N LEU A 40 -9.77 9.39 -8.74
CA LEU A 40 -8.89 9.69 -9.86
C LEU A 40 -7.61 10.32 -9.33
N TYR A 41 -6.48 10.06 -9.97
CA TYR A 41 -5.25 10.80 -9.69
C TYR A 41 -4.95 11.71 -10.88
N LYS A 42 -4.93 13.03 -10.65
CA LYS A 42 -4.81 14.08 -11.67
C LYS A 42 -5.78 13.88 -12.84
N GLY A 43 -7.04 13.58 -12.53
CA GLY A 43 -8.10 13.34 -13.50
C GLY A 43 -8.01 12.02 -14.27
N ARG A 44 -7.00 11.18 -14.01
CA ARG A 44 -6.82 9.89 -14.70
C ARG A 44 -7.25 8.72 -13.83
N PHE A 45 -7.85 7.74 -14.47
CA PHE A 45 -8.30 6.50 -13.84
C PHE A 45 -7.12 5.68 -13.31
N ILE A 46 -7.29 5.11 -12.12
CA ILE A 46 -6.36 4.16 -11.53
C ILE A 46 -6.93 2.75 -11.70
N PHE A 47 -6.30 1.95 -12.55
CA PHE A 47 -6.63 0.54 -12.72
C PHE A 47 -6.04 -0.27 -11.57
N PHE A 48 -6.90 -0.98 -10.84
CA PHE A 48 -6.51 -1.99 -9.86
C PHE A 48 -6.75 -3.38 -10.45
N ASP A 49 -5.73 -4.23 -10.39
CA ASP A 49 -5.82 -5.60 -10.88
C ASP A 49 -6.56 -6.48 -9.87
N VAL A 50 -7.77 -6.92 -10.23
CA VAL A 50 -8.64 -7.77 -9.41
C VAL A 50 -8.43 -9.27 -9.69
N ASN A 51 -7.37 -9.65 -10.39
CA ASN A 51 -7.07 -11.04 -10.68
C ASN A 51 -6.73 -11.84 -9.40
N CYS A 52 -7.50 -12.91 -9.16
CA CYS A 52 -7.27 -13.84 -8.07
C CYS A 52 -6.34 -15.01 -8.45
N LYS A 53 -5.86 -15.09 -9.70
CA LYS A 53 -4.91 -16.13 -10.11
C LYS A 53 -3.47 -15.74 -9.78
N PHE A 54 -2.75 -16.64 -9.14
CA PHE A 54 -1.31 -16.52 -8.92
C PHE A 54 -0.60 -17.83 -9.22
N LYS A 55 0.25 -17.83 -10.27
CA LYS A 55 0.84 -19.05 -10.83
C LYS A 55 -0.26 -20.08 -11.13
N ASN A 56 -0.22 -21.25 -10.48
CA ASN A 56 -1.19 -22.34 -10.64
C ASN A 56 -2.27 -22.34 -9.54
N PHE A 57 -2.34 -21.31 -8.71
CA PHE A 57 -3.27 -21.20 -7.59
C PHE A 57 -4.38 -20.17 -7.88
N THR A 58 -5.56 -20.41 -7.31
CA THR A 58 -6.65 -19.43 -7.25
C THR A 58 -6.79 -19.00 -5.80
N LEU A 59 -6.66 -17.69 -5.57
CA LEU A 59 -6.77 -17.05 -4.26
C LEU A 59 -8.23 -16.63 -4.01
N SER A 60 -8.60 -16.46 -2.75
CA SER A 60 -9.90 -15.99 -2.28
C SER A 60 -10.11 -14.50 -2.60
N LYS A 61 -9.01 -13.74 -2.66
CA LYS A 61 -8.98 -12.30 -2.92
C LYS A 61 -7.92 -11.97 -3.96
N PRO A 62 -8.01 -10.81 -4.65
CA PRO A 62 -7.02 -10.42 -5.64
C PRO A 62 -5.60 -10.43 -5.08
N GLU A 63 -4.63 -10.93 -5.84
CA GLU A 63 -3.22 -10.96 -5.42
C GLU A 63 -2.74 -9.58 -4.99
N ARG A 64 -3.13 -8.55 -5.74
CA ARG A 64 -2.74 -7.17 -5.47
C ARG A 64 -3.27 -6.67 -4.12
N PHE A 65 -4.46 -7.13 -3.71
CA PHE A 65 -5.02 -6.80 -2.40
C PHE A 65 -4.23 -7.49 -1.29
N LEU A 66 -3.98 -8.80 -1.43
CA LEU A 66 -3.16 -9.55 -0.47
C LEU A 66 -1.74 -8.97 -0.36
N HIS A 67 -1.16 -8.50 -1.47
CA HIS A 67 0.15 -7.86 -1.51
C HIS A 67 0.24 -6.59 -0.65
N ILE A 68 -0.78 -5.71 -0.72
CA ILE A 68 -0.76 -4.43 0.02
C ILE A 68 -1.02 -4.60 1.52
N ILE A 69 -1.77 -5.61 1.93
CA ILE A 69 -2.04 -5.91 3.35
C ILE A 69 -1.01 -6.84 4.00
N SER A 70 0.07 -7.17 3.28
CA SER A 70 1.11 -8.10 3.76
C SER A 70 2.49 -7.51 3.64
N ILE A 71 3.44 -8.13 4.34
CA ILE A 71 4.87 -7.84 4.24
C ILE A 71 5.60 -9.00 3.58
N GLU A 72 6.71 -8.68 2.93
CA GLU A 72 7.60 -9.70 2.38
C GLU A 72 8.27 -10.49 3.50
N ASN A 73 8.42 -11.80 3.29
CA ASN A 73 9.18 -12.66 4.17
C ASN A 73 10.69 -12.35 4.05
N ARG A 74 11.16 -11.35 4.80
CA ARG A 74 12.58 -10.96 4.84
C ARG A 74 13.09 -10.94 6.28
N ASN A 75 14.30 -11.43 6.49
CA ASN A 75 15.02 -11.40 7.78
C ASN A 75 15.49 -9.99 8.21
N GLU A 76 15.08 -8.94 7.49
CA GLU A 76 15.60 -7.58 7.63
C GLU A 76 14.88 -6.77 8.73
N TYR A 77 13.77 -7.26 9.26
CA TYR A 77 12.96 -6.54 10.25
C TYR A 77 13.47 -6.79 11.68
N LYS A 78 14.43 -5.97 12.13
CA LYS A 78 14.90 -5.98 13.53
C LYS A 78 13.92 -5.28 14.49
N ILE A 79 13.11 -4.35 14.00
CA ILE A 79 12.08 -3.61 14.75
C ILE A 79 10.84 -3.51 13.85
N TYR A 80 9.69 -3.90 14.38
CA TYR A 80 8.42 -3.85 13.66
C TYR A 80 7.71 -2.52 13.91
N PRO A 81 7.04 -1.95 12.88
CA PRO A 81 6.31 -0.68 13.01
C PRO A 81 5.17 -0.74 14.04
N CYS A 82 4.63 -1.94 14.25
CA CYS A 82 3.49 -2.14 15.12
C CYS A 82 3.85 -2.27 16.60
N ASN A 83 5.13 -2.29 17.00
CA ASN A 83 5.52 -2.58 18.39
C ASN A 83 4.79 -1.71 19.43
N ASN A 84 4.46 -0.47 19.09
CA ASN A 84 3.71 0.46 19.95
C ASN A 84 2.29 0.76 19.40
N ASP A 85 1.72 -0.17 18.65
CA ASP A 85 0.41 -0.07 18.00
C ASP A 85 -0.43 -1.31 18.35
N MET A 86 -1.74 -1.12 18.51
CA MET A 86 -2.67 -2.20 18.88
C MET A 86 -2.62 -3.38 17.90
N SER A 87 -2.27 -3.14 16.63
CA SER A 87 -2.09 -4.19 15.63
C SER A 87 -1.03 -5.24 16.00
N TYR A 88 -0.06 -4.92 16.87
CA TYR A 88 0.87 -5.93 17.36
C TYR A 88 0.20 -6.95 18.28
N ALA A 89 -0.66 -6.49 19.19
CA ALA A 89 -1.39 -7.39 20.11
C ALA A 89 -2.32 -8.33 19.34
N MET A 90 -2.94 -7.82 18.27
CA MET A 90 -3.87 -8.58 17.42
C MET A 90 -3.18 -9.55 16.44
N CYS A 91 -1.87 -9.45 16.23
CA CYS A 91 -1.18 -10.18 15.15
C CYS A 91 -0.81 -11.62 15.55
N PRO A 92 -1.49 -12.66 15.02
CA PRO A 92 -1.19 -14.05 15.35
C PRO A 92 0.10 -14.54 14.70
N SER A 93 0.39 -14.07 13.48
CA SER A 93 1.54 -14.53 12.70
C SER A 93 2.86 -13.99 13.25
N LYS A 94 2.84 -12.84 13.93
CA LYS A 94 4.04 -12.12 14.41
C LYS A 94 5.11 -12.01 13.33
N CYS A 95 4.67 -11.74 12.09
CA CYS A 95 5.54 -11.66 10.91
C CYS A 95 6.28 -12.97 10.55
N SER A 96 5.81 -14.11 11.06
CA SER A 96 6.35 -15.44 10.76
C SER A 96 5.59 -16.11 9.63
N ILE A 97 6.29 -16.45 8.55
CA ILE A 97 5.72 -17.16 7.39
C ILE A 97 5.09 -18.50 7.77
N ASN A 98 5.62 -19.20 8.76
CA ASN A 98 5.09 -20.50 9.20
C ASN A 98 3.70 -20.37 9.84
N LYS A 99 3.42 -19.21 10.44
CA LYS A 99 2.15 -18.88 11.10
C LYS A 99 1.18 -18.11 10.20
N ALA A 100 1.60 -17.75 8.98
CA ALA A 100 0.76 -17.03 8.02
C ALA A 100 -0.39 -17.90 7.50
N LEU A 101 -1.48 -17.26 7.06
CA LEU A 101 -2.56 -17.96 6.34
C LEU A 101 -2.02 -18.50 5.00
N LEU A 102 -2.65 -19.56 4.49
CA LEU A 102 -2.17 -20.31 3.32
C LEU A 102 -1.94 -19.43 2.09
N GLU A 103 -2.83 -18.47 1.84
CA GLU A 103 -2.77 -17.61 0.66
C GLU A 103 -1.56 -16.68 0.68
N PHE A 104 -1.21 -16.17 1.86
CA PHE A 104 -0.01 -15.35 2.02
C PHE A 104 1.25 -16.21 1.86
N LYS A 105 1.25 -17.44 2.36
CA LYS A 105 2.33 -18.41 2.10
C LYS A 105 2.52 -18.67 0.61
N ILE A 106 1.44 -18.86 -0.15
CA ILE A 106 1.47 -19.08 -1.61
C ILE A 106 2.19 -17.93 -2.34
N ILE A 107 1.94 -16.69 -1.93
CA ILE A 107 2.58 -15.50 -2.51
C ILE A 107 3.91 -15.13 -1.82
N ASN A 108 4.41 -15.96 -0.91
CA ASN A 108 5.64 -15.76 -0.11
C ASN A 108 5.63 -14.45 0.72
N ARG A 109 4.53 -14.20 1.41
CA ARG A 109 4.30 -13.02 2.25
C ARG A 109 3.65 -13.42 3.58
N VAL A 110 3.59 -12.47 4.50
CA VAL A 110 2.90 -12.63 5.79
C VAL A 110 1.90 -11.49 5.93
N GLU A 111 0.64 -11.81 6.24
CA GLU A 111 -0.38 -10.81 6.53
C GLU A 111 0.06 -9.86 7.65
N CYS A 112 -0.30 -8.58 7.51
CA CYS A 112 0.16 -7.52 8.38
C CYS A 112 -1.01 -6.63 8.80
N ILE A 113 -1.50 -6.82 10.03
CA ILE A 113 -2.62 -6.06 10.59
C ILE A 113 -2.34 -4.55 10.56
N TYR A 114 -1.09 -4.14 10.78
CA TYR A 114 -0.68 -2.73 10.70
C TYR A 114 -0.92 -2.12 9.32
N ARG A 115 -0.71 -2.88 8.23
CA ARG A 115 -1.01 -2.45 6.86
C ARG A 115 -2.50 -2.53 6.58
N LEU A 116 -3.14 -3.61 7.03
CA LEU A 116 -4.57 -3.85 6.86
C LEU A 116 -5.41 -2.71 7.44
N SER A 117 -5.12 -2.28 8.67
CA SER A 117 -5.86 -1.20 9.35
C SER A 117 -5.72 0.17 8.67
N ARG A 118 -4.77 0.33 7.74
CA ARG A 118 -4.44 1.59 7.06
C ARG A 118 -4.68 1.54 5.55
N ILE A 119 -5.35 0.49 5.04
CA ILE A 119 -5.61 0.37 3.61
C ILE A 119 -6.54 1.47 3.07
N HIS A 120 -7.44 1.97 3.92
CA HIS A 120 -8.38 3.04 3.59
C HIS A 120 -7.69 4.41 3.39
N TRP A 121 -6.43 4.57 3.79
CA TRP A 121 -5.66 5.79 3.52
C TRP A 121 -5.32 5.97 2.04
N ILE A 122 -5.39 4.91 1.23
CA ILE A 122 -5.07 4.99 -0.20
C ILE A 122 -5.90 6.08 -0.91
N PRO A 123 -7.25 6.05 -0.88
CA PRO A 123 -8.05 7.11 -1.46
C PRO A 123 -7.83 8.49 -0.83
N GLU A 124 -7.66 8.57 0.49
CA GLU A 124 -7.41 9.84 1.20
C GLU A 124 -6.14 10.53 0.70
N ILE A 125 -5.04 9.78 0.58
CA ILE A 125 -3.76 10.29 0.10
C ILE A 125 -3.86 10.71 -1.37
N ILE A 126 -4.64 10.02 -2.19
CA ILE A 126 -4.87 10.42 -3.59
C ILE A 126 -5.62 11.75 -3.65
N MET A 127 -6.63 11.95 -2.80
CA MET A 127 -7.34 13.23 -2.70
C MET A 127 -6.41 14.36 -2.27
N LEU A 128 -5.65 14.18 -1.18
CA LEU A 128 -4.65 15.14 -0.74
C LEU A 128 -3.61 15.46 -1.82
N ALA A 129 -3.23 14.45 -2.63
CA ALA A 129 -2.30 14.65 -3.73
C ALA A 129 -2.89 15.47 -4.88
N ASN A 130 -4.18 15.33 -5.17
CA ASN A 130 -4.87 16.16 -6.16
C ASN A 130 -5.03 17.61 -5.68
N ASP A 131 -5.21 17.80 -4.37
CA ASP A 131 -5.36 19.11 -3.73
C ASP A 131 -4.01 19.82 -3.50
N ASN A 132 -2.90 19.19 -3.91
CA ASN A 132 -1.53 19.69 -3.71
C ASN A 132 -1.20 19.96 -2.23
N ASP A 133 -1.65 19.08 -1.33
CA ASP A 133 -1.37 19.20 0.09
C ASP A 133 0.13 19.29 0.40
N ALA A 134 0.51 20.16 1.34
CA ALA A 134 1.91 20.41 1.69
C ALA A 134 2.65 19.18 2.23
N ASN A 135 1.93 18.21 2.81
CA ASN A 135 2.48 16.95 3.33
C ASN A 135 2.62 15.88 2.24
N ILE A 136 2.29 16.19 0.99
CA ILE A 136 2.40 15.28 -0.15
C ILE A 136 3.66 15.57 -0.97
N MET A 137 4.47 14.53 -1.17
CA MET A 137 5.57 14.51 -2.14
C MET A 137 5.19 13.63 -3.32
N GLN A 138 5.33 14.16 -4.53
CA GLN A 138 5.01 13.44 -5.76
C GLN A 138 6.20 13.52 -6.73
N TRP A 139 6.63 12.39 -7.28
CA TRP A 139 7.68 12.38 -8.30
C TRP A 139 7.48 11.24 -9.29
N LEU A 140 7.95 11.47 -10.52
CA LEU A 140 8.00 10.46 -11.57
C LEU A 140 9.41 9.87 -11.63
N GLN A 141 9.50 8.55 -11.72
CA GLN A 141 10.77 7.86 -11.87
C GLN A 141 10.66 6.78 -12.95
N SER A 142 11.60 6.77 -13.90
CA SER A 142 11.73 5.70 -14.87
C SER A 142 12.47 4.49 -14.27
N THR A 143 12.04 3.30 -14.64
CA THR A 143 12.71 2.04 -14.27
C THR A 143 12.53 1.03 -15.39
N ARG A 144 13.32 -0.05 -15.41
CA ARG A 144 13.13 -1.15 -16.36
C ARG A 144 12.27 -2.23 -15.72
N ASN A 145 11.28 -2.73 -16.45
CA ASN A 145 10.55 -3.92 -16.02
C ASN A 145 11.38 -5.20 -16.28
N GLU A 146 10.85 -6.36 -15.89
CA GLU A 146 11.51 -7.66 -16.08
C GLU A 146 11.84 -7.98 -17.55
N LYS A 147 11.09 -7.40 -18.50
CA LYS A 147 11.32 -7.53 -19.94
C LYS A 147 12.31 -6.50 -20.49
N GLY A 148 12.94 -5.71 -19.62
CA GLY A 148 13.92 -4.67 -19.99
C GLY A 148 13.33 -3.37 -20.52
N ASN A 149 12.01 -3.25 -20.63
CA ASN A 149 11.33 -2.06 -21.13
C ASN A 149 11.28 -0.95 -20.08
N ILE A 150 11.47 0.29 -20.52
CA ILE A 150 11.32 1.48 -19.66
C ILE A 150 9.83 1.64 -19.31
N ILE A 151 9.54 1.65 -18.02
CA ILE A 151 8.25 2.02 -17.45
C ILE A 151 8.43 3.24 -16.56
N TYR A 152 7.38 4.04 -16.43
CA TYR A 152 7.37 5.22 -15.57
C TYR A 152 6.51 4.93 -14.35
N LYS A 153 7.07 5.17 -13.17
CA LYS A 153 6.38 5.01 -11.90
C LYS A 153 6.14 6.37 -11.28
N GLN A 154 4.88 6.66 -10.99
CA GLN A 154 4.48 7.80 -10.18
C GLN A 154 4.47 7.38 -8.72
N PHE A 155 5.22 8.10 -7.90
CA PHE A 155 5.22 7.94 -6.46
C PHE A 155 4.42 9.08 -5.84
N ILE A 156 3.62 8.75 -4.83
CA ILE A 156 2.82 9.70 -4.05
C ILE A 156 3.07 9.33 -2.58
N ARG A 157 3.81 10.16 -1.85
CA ARG A 157 4.17 9.92 -0.45
C ARG A 157 3.53 10.99 0.42
N TYR A 158 2.78 10.55 1.41
CA TYR A 158 2.30 11.38 2.52
C TYR A 158 3.28 11.25 3.68
N GLU A 159 3.70 12.38 4.25
CA GLU A 159 4.55 12.42 5.45
C GLU A 159 4.07 13.55 6.37
N CYS A 160 3.46 13.19 7.51
CA CYS A 160 3.01 14.15 8.53
C CYS A 160 3.10 13.52 9.92
N GLY A 161 3.85 14.16 10.82
CA GLY A 161 4.08 13.63 12.17
C GLY A 161 4.71 12.23 12.14
N ILE A 162 4.02 11.24 12.69
CA ILE A 162 4.46 9.83 12.70
C ILE A 162 3.99 9.04 11.48
N ASP A 163 3.03 9.57 10.72
CA ASP A 163 2.45 8.90 9.58
C ASP A 163 3.29 9.14 8.33
N ASP A 164 3.70 8.05 7.72
CA ASP A 164 4.51 8.05 6.51
C ASP A 164 4.01 6.91 5.64
N TYR A 165 3.44 7.23 4.49
CA TYR A 165 2.75 6.28 3.63
C TYR A 165 3.01 6.58 2.17
N ILE A 166 3.16 5.53 1.35
CA ILE A 166 3.46 5.69 -0.07
C ILE A 166 2.50 4.89 -0.93
N ILE A 167 2.09 5.49 -2.04
CA ILE A 167 1.37 4.87 -3.14
C ILE A 167 2.28 4.92 -4.36
N ILE A 168 2.34 3.81 -5.09
CA ILE A 168 3.12 3.67 -6.31
C ILE A 168 2.18 3.24 -7.44
N LEU A 169 2.17 4.03 -8.50
CA LEU A 169 1.40 3.79 -9.72
C LEU A 169 2.34 3.66 -10.91
N GLU A 170 2.02 2.80 -11.86
CA GLU A 170 2.63 2.80 -13.20
C GLU A 170 1.86 3.77 -14.10
N ASP A 171 2.56 4.66 -14.79
CA ASP A 171 1.98 5.58 -15.77
C ASP A 171 1.87 4.89 -17.14
N ASP A 172 0.68 4.36 -17.46
CA ASP A 172 0.37 3.84 -18.79
C ASP A 172 -0.15 4.98 -19.68
N LYS A 173 0.80 5.80 -20.16
CA LYS A 173 0.52 6.93 -21.05
C LYS A 173 -0.24 6.54 -22.31
N LYS A 174 -0.01 5.33 -22.85
CA LYS A 174 -0.67 4.86 -24.07
C LYS A 174 -2.17 4.70 -23.87
N LYS A 175 -2.60 4.23 -22.70
CA LYS A 175 -4.01 4.07 -22.35
C LYS A 175 -4.60 5.28 -21.62
N GLY A 176 -3.78 6.29 -21.28
CA GLY A 176 -4.23 7.44 -20.50
C GLY A 176 -4.60 7.11 -19.05
N ILE A 177 -4.19 5.95 -18.53
CA ILE A 177 -4.53 5.48 -17.17
C ILE A 177 -3.28 5.29 -16.32
N TYR A 178 -3.47 5.22 -15.01
CA TYR A 178 -2.48 4.68 -14.08
C TYR A 178 -2.80 3.22 -13.78
N ARG A 179 -1.79 2.37 -13.59
CA ARG A 179 -1.97 1.02 -13.01
C ARG A 179 -1.45 1.02 -11.59
N PHE A 180 -2.26 0.54 -10.66
CA PHE A 180 -1.88 0.45 -9.26
C PHE A 180 -0.81 -0.64 -9.07
N ILE A 181 0.35 -0.28 -8.51
CA ILE A 181 1.43 -1.24 -8.23
C ILE A 181 1.34 -1.71 -6.77
N THR A 182 1.36 -0.77 -5.84
CA THR A 182 1.36 -1.08 -4.40
C THR A 182 1.12 0.18 -3.58
N ALA A 183 0.74 0.01 -2.33
CA ALA A 183 0.72 1.08 -1.34
C ALA A 183 0.99 0.51 0.06
N PHE A 184 1.70 1.26 0.90
CA PHE A 184 2.03 0.82 2.27
C PHE A 184 2.61 1.94 3.16
N PRO A 185 2.51 1.79 4.49
CA PRO A 185 3.24 2.63 5.45
C PRO A 185 4.75 2.42 5.35
N ILE A 186 5.53 3.51 5.34
CA ILE A 186 6.99 3.49 5.33
C ILE A 186 7.52 3.58 6.76
N PHE A 187 8.08 2.47 7.24
CA PHE A 187 8.67 2.40 8.58
C PHE A 187 10.16 2.04 8.57
N LEU A 188 10.69 1.49 7.47
CA LEU A 188 12.11 1.20 7.37
C LEU A 188 12.90 2.50 7.11
N LYS A 189 13.84 2.81 8.00
CA LYS A 189 14.74 3.98 7.86
C LYS A 189 15.41 4.06 6.49
N ARG A 190 15.83 2.91 5.95
CA ARG A 190 16.43 2.85 4.59
C ARG A 190 15.46 3.32 3.50
N HIS A 191 14.18 2.97 3.58
CA HIS A 191 13.17 3.37 2.61
C HIS A 191 12.86 4.86 2.74
N LYS A 192 12.74 5.38 3.97
CA LYS A 192 12.61 6.84 4.20
C LYS A 192 13.74 7.62 3.53
N THR A 193 14.99 7.23 3.81
CA THR A 193 16.18 7.86 3.18
C THR A 193 16.17 7.71 1.66
N GLN A 194 15.83 6.54 1.15
CA GLN A 194 15.78 6.27 -0.29
C GLN A 194 14.75 7.16 -1.00
N TYR A 195 13.53 7.25 -0.48
CA TYR A 195 12.46 8.05 -1.08
C TYR A 195 12.72 9.56 -0.95
N ALA A 196 13.24 10.02 0.19
CA ALA A 196 13.65 11.41 0.34
C ALA A 196 14.73 11.81 -0.68
N LYS A 197 15.76 10.97 -0.88
CA LYS A 197 16.79 11.20 -1.90
C LYS A 197 16.22 11.20 -3.32
N ALA A 198 15.31 10.26 -3.64
CA ALA A 198 14.67 10.18 -4.95
C ALA A 198 13.84 11.44 -5.25
N TYR A 199 13.04 11.91 -4.29
CA TYR A 199 12.25 13.12 -4.43
C TYR A 199 13.13 14.37 -4.61
N MET A 200 14.19 14.52 -3.80
CA MET A 200 15.10 15.66 -3.92
C MET A 200 15.87 15.66 -5.25
N LYS A 201 16.20 14.49 -5.79
CA LYS A 201 16.78 14.38 -7.14
C LYS A 201 15.79 14.84 -8.21
N TYR A 202 14.53 14.42 -8.10
CA TYR A 202 13.47 14.83 -9.03
C TYR A 202 13.24 16.35 -9.00
N LYS A 203 13.19 16.97 -7.81
CA LYS A 203 13.02 18.43 -7.67
C LYS A 203 14.14 19.27 -8.29
N LYS A 204 15.32 18.69 -8.51
CA LYS A 204 16.47 19.35 -9.16
C LYS A 204 16.48 19.18 -10.68
N THR A 205 15.56 18.38 -11.23
CA THR A 205 15.43 18.11 -12.67
C THR A 205 14.38 19.04 -13.26
#